data_AF-A0A0P0XM00-F1
#
_entry.id   AF-A0A0P0XM00-F1
#
_cell.length_a   1.000
_cell.length_b   1.000
_cell.length_c   1.000
_cell.angle_alpha   90.00
_cell.angle_beta   90.00
_cell.angle_gamma   90.00
#
_symmetry.space_group_name_H-M   'P 1'
#
loop_
_entity.id
_entity.type
_entity.pdbx_description
1 polymer ?
#
loop_
_entity_poly.entity_id
_entity_poly.type
_entity_poly.pdbx_seq_one_letter_code
_entity_poly.pdbx_strand_id
1 'polypeptide(L)' 'ILAVGAEPLLSRFSINGTLLSQIKCAPHSAFSVSIHSSGMAAVAGYGGLVDVISQFGSHLCTFGCRSLDK' A
#
# COMPACT_ATOMS: atom_id res chain seq x y z
N ILE A 1 -9.72 0.64 -9.30
CA ILE A 1 -9.33 -0.62 -8.64
C ILE A 1 -7.93 -0.42 -8.07
N LEU A 2 -7.68 -0.84 -6.82
CA LEU A 2 -6.33 -0.88 -6.23
C LEU A 2 -5.84 -2.32 -6.19
N ALA A 3 -4.56 -2.52 -6.48
CA ALA A 3 -3.91 -3.82 -6.40
C ALA A 3 -2.50 -3.68 -5.80
N VAL A 4 -2.10 -4.72 -5.08
CA VAL A 4 -0.79 -4.91 -4.47
C VAL A 4 -0.34 -6.36 -4.72
N GLY A 5 0.95 -6.64 -4.55
CA GLY A 5 1.45 -8.00 -4.75
C GLY A 5 2.89 -8.17 -4.28
N ALA A 6 3.63 -9.06 -4.93
CA ALA A 6 5.00 -9.38 -4.56
C ALA A 6 5.97 -8.19 -4.67
N GLU A 7 5.64 -7.18 -5.49
CA GLU A 7 6.42 -5.96 -5.66
C GLU A 7 5.99 -4.87 -4.67
N PRO A 8 6.90 -3.94 -4.31
CA PRO A 8 6.61 -2.82 -3.42
C PRO A 8 5.84 -1.71 -4.14
N LEU A 9 4.74 -2.05 -4.82
CA LEU A 9 3.95 -1.15 -5.64
C LEU A 9 2.46 -1.24 -5.31
N LEU A 10 1.86 -0.09 -5.00
CA LEU A 10 0.43 0.14 -5.07
C LEU A 10 0.06 0.56 -6.48
N SER A 11 -0.64 -0.33 -7.21
CA SER A 11 -1.09 -0.07 -8.57
C SER A 11 -2.55 0.35 -8.59
N ARG A 12 -2.86 1.43 -9.30
CA ARG A 12 -4.22 1.92 -9.50
C ARG A 12 -4.64 1.68 -10.94
N PHE A 13 -5.78 1.02 -11.12
CA PHE A 13 -6.36 0.74 -12.43
C PHE A 13 -7.73 1.41 -12.58
N SER A 14 -8.08 1.78 -13.82
CA SER A 14 -9.45 2.10 -14.20
C SER A 14 -10.32 0.84 -14.11
N ILE A 15 -11.65 1.01 -14.17
CA ILE A 15 -12.57 -0.13 -14.22
C ILE A 15 -12.38 -0.98 -15.49
N ASN A 16 -11.81 -0.39 -16.54
CA ASN A 16 -11.50 -1.06 -17.80
C ASN A 16 -10.14 -1.79 -17.77
N GLY A 17 -9.49 -1.86 -16.61
CA GLY A 17 -8.17 -2.50 -16.45
C GLY A 17 -6.98 -1.67 -16.92
N THR A 18 -7.17 -0.40 -17.31
CA THR A 18 -6.07 0.49 -17.71
C THR A 18 -5.27 0.91 -16.49
N LEU A 19 -3.94 0.78 -16.53
CA LEU A 19 -3.07 1.29 -15.46
C LEU A 19 -3.09 2.83 -15.44
N LEU A 20 -3.41 3.40 -14.28
CA LEU A 20 -3.48 4.85 -14.07
C LEU A 20 -2.24 5.40 -13.36
N SER A 21 -1.71 4.65 -12.39
CA SER A 21 -0.51 5.04 -11.64
C SER A 21 0.07 3.87 -10.85
N GLN A 22 1.35 3.96 -10.54
CA GLN A 22 2.01 3.09 -9.57
C GLN A 22 2.75 3.94 -8.53
N ILE A 23 2.61 3.58 -7.27
CA ILE A 23 3.22 4.27 -6.14
C ILE A 23 4.03 3.25 -5.36
N LYS A 24 5.29 3.57 -5.02
CA LYS A 24 6.08 2.69 -4.16
C LYS A 24 5.46 2.62 -2.76
N CYS A 25 5.51 1.46 -2.11
CA CYS A 25 5.09 1.30 -0.72
C CYS A 25 6.21 0.72 0.14
N ALA A 26 6.16 0.96 1.44
CA ALA A 26 7.18 0.49 2.39
C ALA A 26 7.34 -1.04 2.45
N PRO A 27 6.28 -1.88 2.45
CA PRO A 27 6.45 -3.33 2.42
C PRO A 27 7.09 -3.79 1.10
N HIS A 28 8.15 -4.59 1.18
CA HIS A 28 8.82 -5.15 -0.01
C HIS A 28 7.90 -6.04 -0.86
N SER A 29 6.98 -6.74 -0.19
CA SER A 29 5.85 -7.44 -0.80
C SER A 29 4.60 -7.09 -0.01
N ALA A 30 3.56 -6.63 -0.71
CA ALA A 30 2.30 -6.20 -0.13
C ALA A 30 1.19 -7.20 -0.44
N PHE A 31 0.41 -7.55 0.57
CA PHE A 31 -0.61 -8.61 0.48
C PHE A 31 -2.02 -8.12 0.78
N SER A 32 -2.15 -6.92 1.34
CA SER A 32 -3.44 -6.33 1.68
C SER A 32 -3.43 -4.83 1.42
N VAL A 33 -4.56 -4.32 0.94
CA VAL A 33 -4.80 -2.90 0.71
C VAL A 33 -6.22 -2.54 1.11
N SER A 34 -6.39 -1.40 1.79
CA SER A 34 -7.69 -0.81 2.09
C SER A 34 -7.69 0.67 1.76
N ILE A 35 -8.80 1.19 1.24
CA ILE A 35 -8.96 2.59 0.87
C ILE A 35 -10.04 3.25 1.74
N HIS A 36 -9.72 4.42 2.27
CA HIS A 36 -10.66 5.29 2.97
C HIS A 36 -11.32 6.27 1.98
N SER A 37 -12.53 6.75 2.29
CA SER A 37 -13.30 7.68 1.45
C SER A 37 -12.59 9.00 1.17
N SER A 38 -11.60 9.39 1.98
CA SER A 38 -10.75 10.55 1.75
C SER A 38 -9.70 10.36 0.65
N GLY A 39 -9.54 9.16 0.09
CA GLY A 39 -8.52 8.84 -0.91
C GLY A 39 -7.18 8.40 -0.32
N MET A 40 -7.12 8.15 0.99
CA MET A 40 -5.97 7.51 1.64
C MET A 40 -6.06 5.99 1.54
N ALA A 41 -4.93 5.34 1.27
CA ALA A 41 -4.82 3.89 1.22
C ALA A 41 -3.84 3.40 2.29
N ALA A 42 -4.22 2.33 3.00
CA ALA A 42 -3.32 1.57 3.86
C ALA A 42 -2.84 0.33 3.10
N VAL A 43 -1.53 0.17 2.95
CA VAL A 43 -0.89 -0.95 2.24
C VAL A 43 -0.08 -1.77 3.24
N ALA A 44 -0.51 -3.00 3.49
CA ALA A 44 0.11 -3.90 4.46
C ALA A 44 0.84 -5.07 3.79
N GLY A 45 1.94 -5.50 4.39
CA GLY A 45 2.75 -6.55 3.80
C GLY A 45 3.88 -7.08 4.68
N TYR A 46 4.90 -7.61 4.00
CA TYR A 46 6.08 -8.21 4.58
C TYR A 46 6.73 -7.32 5.65
N GLY A 47 7.29 -7.95 6.68
CA GLY A 47 7.92 -7.27 7.81
C GLY A 47 6.94 -6.68 8.83
N GLY A 48 5.64 -7.01 8.72
CA GLY A 48 4.62 -6.46 9.62
C GLY A 48 4.42 -4.96 9.43
N LEU A 49 4.68 -4.45 8.22
CA LEU A 49 4.60 -3.04 7.89
C LEU A 49 3.23 -2.70 7.31
N VAL A 50 2.75 -1.51 7.65
CA VAL A 50 1.55 -0.87 7.08
C VAL A 50 1.90 0.55 6.69
N ASP A 51 1.84 0.86 5.40
CA ASP A 51 2.15 2.18 4.86
C ASP A 51 0.87 2.93 4.49
N VAL A 52 0.76 4.19 4.91
CA VAL A 52 -0.43 5.02 4.67
C VAL A 52 -0.10 6.06 3.61
N ILE A 53 -0.73 5.92 2.45
CA ILE A 53 -0.36 6.59 1.20
C ILE A 53 -1.56 7.34 0.63
N SER A 54 -1.37 8.57 0.16
CA SER A 54 -2.39 9.29 -0.59
C SER A 54 -2.49 8.76 -2.02
N GLN A 55 -3.65 8.95 -2.67
CA GLN A 55 -3.82 8.64 -4.09
C GLN A 55 -2.84 9.38 -5.04
N PHE A 56 -2.17 10.43 -4.56
CA PHE A 56 -1.18 11.21 -5.29
C PHE A 56 0.26 10.72 -5.05
N GLY A 57 0.46 9.72 -4.19
CA GLY A 57 1.75 9.12 -3.90
C GLY A 57 2.49 9.72 -2.71
N SER A 58 1.86 10.58 -1.92
CA SER A 58 2.46 11.09 -0.68
C SER A 58 2.31 10.08 0.45
N HIS A 59 3.40 9.76 1.13
CA HIS A 59 3.39 8.90 2.32
C HIS A 59 3.12 9.74 3.56
N LEU A 60 2.09 9.38 4.31
CA LEU A 60 1.75 10.05 5.57
C LEU A 60 2.55 9.45 6.73
N CYS A 61 2.52 8.12 6.87
CA CYS A 61 3.26 7.40 7.90
C CYS A 61 3.34 5.91 7.58
N THR A 62 4.26 5.22 8.25
CA THR A 62 4.37 3.77 8.22
C THR A 62 4.29 3.23 9.65
N PHE A 63 3.35 2.32 9.89
CA PHE A 63 3.27 1.54 11.11
C PHE A 63 4.04 0.24 10.95
N GLY A 64 4.61 -0.27 12.03
CA GLY A 64 5.31 -1.54 12.05
C GLY A 64 4.98 -2.32 13.31
N CYS A 65 4.62 -3.59 13.14
CA CYS A 65 4.61 -4.53 14.25
C CYS A 65 6.05 -4.93 14.56
N ARG A 66 6.44 -4.80 15.83
CA ARG A 66 7.66 -5.45 16.33
C ARG A 66 7.22 -6.71 17.05
N SER A 67 7.90 -7.82 16.80
CA SER A 67 7.79 -8.95 17.71
C SER A 67 8.19 -8.47 19.10
N LEU A 68 7.56 -8.99 20.17
CA LEU A 68 8.23 -8.95 21.45
C LEU A 68 9.44 -9.87 21.31
N ASP A 69 10.59 -9.29 21.00
CA ASP A 69 11.86 -9.99 21.13
C ASP A 69 11.96 -10.45 22.60
N LYS A 70 12.12 -11.76 22.79
CA LYS A 70 12.38 -12.38 24.10
C LYS A 70 13.85 -12.26 24.45
#